data_AF-A0A816FNK0-F1
#
_entry.id   AF-A0A816FNK0-F1
#
_cell.length_a   1.000
_cell.length_b   1.000
_cell.length_c   1.000
_cell.angle_alpha   90.00
_cell.angle_beta   90.00
_cell.angle_gamma   90.00
#
_symmetry.space_group_name_H-M   'P 1'
#
loop_
_entity.id
_entity.type
_entity.pdbx_description
1 polymer ?
#
loop_
_entity_poly.entity_id
_entity_poly.type
_entity_poly.pdbx_seq_one_letter_code
_entity_poly.pdbx_strand_id
1 'polypeptide(L)'
;MRDLTQAGELMYTQDTLTSIANRLLSEFKTNHKQFSNLIKDCLTPMMYLLKRELNLLDFIKLIKQGLITHRDIPRPSQRMLVDILLKNAEDFLAQTLVKLLSKRNVVPLFEVQGESQEFRPHIIHVWDYDKPTILSFGIGPCAGKSSLLNSMFLSNFEQTVSSSYFQRTIDVDFGYNFIPQRPINIADVHGQMSLYLLDKVSRLFEGFIIHVNTTFLFDNLPLVEQFLTCLPKHAYRYLLIRDSTLDEDNTSLAKLPVDNMLFLPQISDKSTDESQVSLKVLLEIILRKANLSARKLPRSIVETEFRKFLLPQHLNALSEEEVLVRFIQPILINGDRKHFPLYNDFVAMCKKRDELSRIDFYGSQDNEAMFIAQADLYELEVKLKPVSGQLKPCGDAFTTFRNLLVQPSKFVNLNIIASALKKELDKKLTASDKAIDLPYEKRLSMEVHWRNAIVCYDHLSSDHEKQELVRHYQDVISTGTPFEIIDGDNFYYPSKFLEKVMAPMQGVKFFIISIIGPQNSGKSTLLNYMFGTLFDVRDGRCTRGELRFFIQFYSTKEI
;
A
#
# COMPACT_ATOMS: atom_id res chain seq x y z
N MET A 1 7.37 -4.27 24.96
CA MET A 1 6.73 -3.85 23.69
C MET A 1 6.73 -4.96 22.62
N ARG A 2 7.37 -6.13 22.84
CA ARG A 2 7.28 -7.29 21.94
C ARG A 2 5.88 -7.89 21.80
N ASP A 3 4.97 -7.62 22.74
CA ASP A 3 3.59 -8.16 22.74
C ASP A 3 2.55 -7.24 22.06
N LEU A 4 2.95 -6.14 21.43
CA LEU A 4 2.02 -5.27 20.69
C LEU A 4 1.54 -5.88 19.37
N THR A 5 2.17 -6.96 18.91
CA THR A 5 1.96 -7.62 17.62
C THR A 5 1.27 -8.98 17.71
N GLN A 6 1.01 -9.52 18.90
CA GLN A 6 0.13 -10.68 19.04
C GLN A 6 -1.33 -10.24 18.90
N ALA A 7 -1.80 -10.14 17.64
CA ALA A 7 -3.21 -10.22 17.24
C ALA A 7 -4.23 -9.59 18.22
N GLY A 8 -3.89 -8.43 18.79
CA GLY A 8 -4.81 -7.61 19.55
C GLY A 8 -5.69 -6.88 18.54
N GLU A 9 -6.56 -7.63 17.87
CA GLU A 9 -7.67 -7.02 17.16
C GLU A 9 -8.47 -6.22 18.18
N LEU A 10 -8.67 -4.94 17.88
CA LEU A 10 -9.62 -4.13 18.62
C LEU A 10 -11.02 -4.69 18.39
N MET A 11 -11.39 -5.62 19.25
CA MET A 11 -12.76 -5.88 19.62
C MET A 11 -13.24 -4.72 20.51
N TYR A 12 -13.66 -3.59 19.92
CA TYR A 12 -14.47 -2.58 20.63
C TYR A 12 -15.41 -1.93 19.59
N THR A 13 -16.69 -2.36 19.54
CA THR A 13 -17.88 -1.82 20.25
C THR A 13 -18.45 -0.56 19.59
N GLN A 14 -19.69 -0.18 19.93
CA GLN A 14 -20.45 0.98 19.45
C GLN A 14 -19.77 2.36 19.66
N ASP A 15 -18.47 2.39 19.95
CA ASP A 15 -17.72 3.56 20.39
C ASP A 15 -17.21 4.39 19.21
N THR A 16 -17.48 5.68 19.25
CA THR A 16 -16.91 6.66 18.31
C THR A 16 -15.42 6.90 18.60
N LEU A 17 -14.65 7.40 17.63
CA LEU A 17 -13.26 7.83 17.87
C LEU A 17 -13.15 8.83 19.03
N THR A 18 -14.17 9.67 19.21
CA THR A 18 -14.31 10.60 20.34
C THR A 18 -14.45 9.85 21.66
N SER A 19 -15.29 8.81 21.73
CA SER A 19 -15.44 7.95 22.92
C SER A 19 -14.09 7.30 23.29
N ILE A 20 -13.41 6.72 22.30
CA ILE A 20 -12.09 6.08 22.49
C ILE A 20 -11.06 7.09 23.02
N ALA A 21 -10.94 8.25 22.38
CA ALA A 21 -10.01 9.30 22.79
C ALA A 21 -10.30 9.80 24.23
N ASN A 22 -11.57 10.02 24.55
CA ASN A 22 -11.99 10.44 25.89
C ASN A 22 -11.65 9.39 26.95
N ARG A 23 -11.89 8.10 26.66
CA ARG A 23 -11.54 6.99 27.55
C ARG A 23 -10.04 6.95 27.82
N LEU A 24 -9.22 6.95 26.77
CA LEU A 24 -7.75 6.94 26.90
C LEU A 24 -7.23 8.10 27.76
N LEU A 25 -7.77 9.31 27.53
CA LEU A 25 -7.39 10.48 28.31
C LEU A 25 -7.88 10.41 29.76
N SER A 26 -9.07 9.84 30.00
CA SER A 26 -9.58 9.65 31.37
C SER A 26 -8.74 8.64 32.15
N GLU A 27 -8.35 7.53 31.54
CA GLU A 27 -7.49 6.50 32.13
C GLU A 27 -6.07 7.02 32.39
N PHE A 28 -5.56 7.85 31.50
CA PHE A 28 -4.27 8.52 31.67
C PHE A 28 -4.30 9.48 32.86
N LYS A 29 -5.35 10.29 32.98
CA LYS A 29 -5.54 11.27 34.07
C LYS A 29 -5.75 10.61 35.44
N THR A 30 -6.55 9.54 35.50
CA THR A 30 -6.91 8.86 36.75
C THR A 30 -5.75 8.07 37.36
N ASN A 31 -4.87 7.51 36.52
CA ASN A 31 -3.81 6.61 36.98
C ASN A 31 -2.43 7.27 37.13
N HIS A 32 -2.32 8.62 37.02
CA HIS A 32 -1.04 9.35 37.02
C HIS A 32 0.03 8.70 36.13
N LYS A 33 -0.40 8.20 34.96
CA LYS A 33 0.44 7.38 34.08
C LYS A 33 1.59 8.21 33.48
N GLN A 34 2.75 7.57 33.30
CA GLN A 34 3.83 8.14 32.49
C GLN A 34 3.36 8.39 31.05
N PHE A 35 3.87 9.42 30.39
CA PHE A 35 3.55 9.75 28.99
C PHE A 35 3.74 8.56 28.04
N SER A 36 4.75 7.72 28.30
CA SER A 36 5.01 6.47 27.56
C SER A 36 3.82 5.51 27.53
N ASN A 37 3.00 5.46 28.59
CA ASN A 37 1.81 4.62 28.63
C ASN A 37 0.71 5.20 27.73
N LEU A 38 0.51 6.51 27.71
CA LEU A 38 -0.44 7.14 26.78
C LEU A 38 -0.06 6.84 25.33
N ILE A 39 1.24 6.87 25.01
CA ILE A 39 1.74 6.52 23.69
C ILE A 39 1.44 5.07 23.33
N LYS A 40 1.73 4.14 24.25
CA LYS A 40 1.43 2.72 24.06
C LYS A 40 -0.07 2.49 23.84
N ASP A 41 -0.90 3.17 24.63
CA ASP A 41 -2.36 3.04 24.57
C ASP A 41 -2.93 3.62 23.25
N CYS A 42 -2.24 4.60 22.63
CA CYS A 42 -2.59 5.13 21.30
C CYS A 42 -2.26 4.19 20.12
N LEU A 43 -1.29 3.27 20.26
CA LEU A 43 -0.87 2.40 19.13
C LEU A 43 -1.99 1.49 18.64
N THR A 44 -2.83 1.03 19.56
CA THR A 44 -3.90 0.08 19.26
C THR A 44 -4.99 0.73 18.37
N PRO A 45 -5.57 1.90 18.74
CA PRO A 45 -6.44 2.66 17.83
C PRO A 45 -5.81 3.03 16.49
N MET A 46 -4.51 3.34 16.47
CA MET A 46 -3.82 3.65 15.20
C MET A 46 -3.78 2.45 14.26
N MET A 47 -3.46 1.26 14.77
CA MET A 47 -3.50 0.03 13.98
C MET A 47 -4.88 -0.23 13.39
N TYR A 48 -5.93 0.02 14.18
CA TYR A 48 -7.31 -0.09 13.72
C TYR A 48 -7.63 0.88 12.58
N LEU A 49 -7.22 2.14 12.70
CA LEU A 49 -7.41 3.14 11.65
C LEU A 49 -6.64 2.81 10.37
N LEU A 50 -5.39 2.36 10.50
CA LEU A 50 -4.56 1.97 9.35
C LEU A 50 -5.17 0.81 8.57
N LYS A 51 -5.67 -0.23 9.26
CA LYS A 51 -6.35 -1.36 8.62
C LYS A 51 -7.58 -0.93 7.84
N ARG A 52 -8.32 0.07 8.34
CA ARG A 52 -9.52 0.62 7.69
C ARG A 52 -9.22 1.68 6.63
N GLU A 53 -7.94 1.90 6.30
CA GLU A 53 -7.51 2.97 5.40
C GLU A 53 -8.11 4.32 5.82
N LEU A 54 -7.94 4.68 7.10
CA LEU A 54 -8.39 5.95 7.65
C LEU A 54 -7.21 6.88 7.97
N ASN A 55 -7.49 8.18 7.98
CA ASN A 55 -6.50 9.20 8.31
C ASN A 55 -6.24 9.22 9.82
N LEU A 56 -4.98 9.09 10.21
CA LEU A 56 -4.54 9.11 11.61
C LEU A 56 -4.71 10.49 12.24
N LEU A 57 -4.65 11.58 11.45
CA LEU A 57 -4.83 12.94 11.96
C LEU A 57 -6.15 13.11 12.69
N ASP A 58 -7.22 12.45 12.25
CA ASP A 58 -8.55 12.59 12.84
C ASP A 58 -8.56 12.13 14.30
N PHE A 59 -7.83 11.07 14.61
CA PHE A 59 -7.67 10.58 15.97
C PHE A 59 -6.66 11.42 16.78
N ILE A 60 -5.53 11.79 16.19
CA ILE A 60 -4.51 12.59 16.88
C ILE A 60 -5.02 13.98 17.25
N LYS A 61 -5.87 14.59 16.41
CA LYS A 61 -6.54 15.86 16.73
C LYS A 61 -7.37 15.76 18.01
N LEU A 62 -8.13 14.67 18.20
CA LEU A 62 -8.95 14.46 19.39
C LEU A 62 -8.09 14.32 20.66
N ILE A 63 -7.00 13.54 20.57
CA ILE A 63 -6.05 13.40 21.69
C ILE A 63 -5.42 14.75 22.05
N LYS A 64 -4.94 15.50 21.06
CA LYS A 64 -4.38 16.85 21.26
C LYS A 64 -5.37 17.81 21.89
N GLN A 65 -6.62 17.81 21.42
CA GLN A 65 -7.69 18.66 21.95
C GLN A 65 -7.98 18.36 23.42
N GLY A 66 -8.09 17.09 23.80
CA GLY A 66 -8.36 16.70 25.19
C GLY A 66 -7.18 16.93 26.16
N LEU A 67 -5.98 17.21 25.63
CA LEU A 67 -4.80 17.66 26.37
C LEU A 67 -4.60 19.17 26.38
N ILE A 68 -5.47 19.98 25.73
CA ILE A 68 -5.30 21.45 25.69
C ILE A 68 -5.26 22.06 27.10
N THR A 69 -6.08 21.54 28.02
CA THR A 69 -6.17 22.01 29.40
C THR A 69 -5.03 21.54 30.31
N HIS A 70 -4.14 20.68 29.79
CA HIS A 70 -3.04 20.06 30.53
C HIS A 70 -1.70 20.47 29.95
N ARG A 71 -1.17 21.62 30.39
CA ARG A 71 0.06 22.20 29.83
C ARG A 71 1.33 21.42 30.15
N ASP A 72 1.32 20.65 31.24
CA ASP A 72 2.48 19.89 31.72
C ASP A 72 2.69 18.57 30.97
N ILE A 73 1.72 18.17 30.15
CA ILE A 73 1.75 16.90 29.42
C ILE A 73 2.17 17.17 27.97
N PRO A 74 3.25 16.51 27.48
CA PRO A 74 3.63 16.62 26.08
C PRO A 74 2.49 16.19 25.16
N ARG A 75 2.35 16.87 24.02
CA ARG A 75 1.31 16.52 23.03
C ARG A 75 1.88 15.51 22.03
N PRO A 76 1.29 14.32 21.89
CA PRO A 76 1.73 13.37 20.89
C PRO A 76 1.49 13.94 19.49
N SER A 77 2.44 13.71 18.58
CA SER A 77 2.29 13.98 17.16
C SER A 77 2.04 12.67 16.40
N GLN A 78 1.40 12.75 15.24
CA GLN A 78 1.21 11.59 14.38
C GLN A 78 2.56 10.99 13.98
N ARG A 79 3.51 11.85 13.57
CA ARG A 79 4.84 11.38 13.18
C ARG A 79 5.54 10.59 14.30
N MET A 80 5.52 11.10 15.53
CA MET A 80 6.14 10.42 16.67
C MET A 80 5.55 9.03 16.89
N LEU A 81 4.22 8.92 16.81
CA LEU A 81 3.55 7.64 16.98
C LEU A 81 3.84 6.67 15.83
N VAL A 82 3.88 7.16 14.59
CA VAL A 82 4.28 6.37 13.41
C VAL A 82 5.72 5.89 13.54
N ASP A 83 6.64 6.76 13.96
CA ASP A 83 8.04 6.40 14.17
C ASP A 83 8.20 5.32 15.25
N ILE A 84 7.47 5.45 16.37
CA ILE A 84 7.46 4.45 17.44
C ILE A 84 6.87 3.13 16.95
N LEU A 85 5.78 3.17 16.18
CA LEU A 85 5.15 1.97 15.64
C LEU A 85 6.11 1.22 14.69
N LEU A 86 6.70 1.92 13.73
CA LEU A 86 7.62 1.33 12.74
C LEU A 86 8.90 0.81 13.40
N LYS A 87 9.46 1.55 14.37
CA LYS A 87 10.68 1.14 15.08
C LYS A 87 10.53 -0.15 15.89
N ASN A 88 9.32 -0.44 16.37
CA ASN A 88 9.01 -1.64 17.15
C ASN A 88 8.41 -2.77 16.29
N ALA A 89 8.26 -2.57 14.98
CA ALA A 89 7.76 -3.58 14.06
C ALA A 89 8.89 -4.46 13.52
N GLU A 90 8.63 -5.76 13.39
CA GLU A 90 9.48 -6.64 12.61
C GLU A 90 9.40 -6.27 11.12
N ASP A 91 10.40 -6.69 10.34
CA ASP A 91 10.62 -6.22 8.96
C ASP A 91 9.39 -6.35 8.05
N PHE A 92 8.75 -7.52 8.04
CA PHE A 92 7.51 -7.78 7.29
C PHE A 92 6.35 -6.86 7.74
N LEU A 93 6.22 -6.65 9.05
CA LEU A 93 5.18 -5.77 9.59
C LEU A 93 5.48 -4.32 9.25
N ALA A 94 6.72 -3.86 9.34
CA ALA A 94 7.14 -2.52 8.97
C ALA A 94 6.84 -2.23 7.49
N GLN A 95 7.16 -3.16 6.58
CA GLN A 95 6.81 -3.07 5.16
C GLN A 95 5.29 -2.95 4.96
N THR A 96 4.52 -3.78 5.67
CA THR A 96 3.05 -3.76 5.62
C THR A 96 2.48 -2.45 6.15
N LEU A 97 3.00 -1.94 7.27
CA LEU A 97 2.59 -0.67 7.87
C LEU A 97 2.87 0.51 6.96
N VAL A 98 4.04 0.56 6.32
CA VAL A 98 4.38 1.61 5.35
C VAL A 98 3.43 1.58 4.15
N LYS A 99 3.02 0.39 3.69
CA LYS A 99 2.00 0.22 2.65
C LYS A 99 0.61 0.69 3.08
N LEU A 100 0.22 0.47 4.33
CA LEU A 100 -1.05 0.97 4.88
C LEU A 100 -1.03 2.49 5.08
N LEU A 101 0.08 3.01 5.61
CA LEU A 101 0.29 4.44 5.80
C LEU A 101 0.16 5.17 4.46
N SER A 102 0.86 4.71 3.41
CA SER A 102 0.88 5.40 2.11
C SER A 102 -0.49 5.60 1.47
N LYS A 103 -1.49 4.79 1.83
CA LYS A 103 -2.87 4.92 1.30
C LYS A 103 -3.52 6.23 1.70
N ARG A 104 -3.39 6.62 2.97
CA ARG A 104 -4.21 7.68 3.59
C ARG A 104 -3.45 8.67 4.48
N ASN A 105 -2.18 8.39 4.70
CA ASN A 105 -1.30 9.10 5.62
C ASN A 105 0.03 9.39 4.93
N VAL A 106 0.74 10.38 5.46
CA VAL A 106 2.12 10.64 5.03
C VAL A 106 3.06 9.57 5.57
N VAL A 107 4.09 9.23 4.80
CA VAL A 107 5.10 8.24 5.15
C VAL A 107 6.43 8.94 5.44
N PRO A 108 7.06 8.69 6.60
CA PRO A 108 8.36 9.27 6.90
C PRO A 108 9.47 8.67 6.04
N LEU A 109 10.29 9.55 5.45
CA LEU A 109 11.49 9.17 4.70
C LEU A 109 12.66 8.80 5.64
N PHE A 110 12.71 9.45 6.81
CA PHE A 110 13.76 9.28 7.81
C PHE A 110 13.18 8.95 9.18
N GLU A 111 13.86 8.06 9.90
CA GLU A 111 13.72 7.86 11.33
C GLU A 111 14.51 8.93 12.10
N VAL A 112 13.92 9.45 13.16
CA VAL A 112 14.59 10.35 14.10
C VAL A 112 15.21 9.53 15.24
N GLN A 113 16.54 9.57 15.37
CA GLN A 113 17.28 8.96 16.48
C GLN A 113 18.07 10.04 17.23
N GLY A 114 17.40 10.74 18.15
CA GLY A 114 18.01 11.88 18.84
C GLY A 114 18.33 12.99 17.84
N GLU A 115 19.61 13.29 17.64
CA GLU A 115 20.07 14.29 16.66
C GLU A 115 20.37 13.70 15.27
N SER A 116 20.44 12.36 15.14
CA SER A 116 20.72 11.70 13.86
C SER A 116 19.46 11.31 13.12
N GLN A 117 19.61 11.15 11.80
CA GLN A 117 18.55 10.72 10.91
C GLN A 117 19.00 9.48 10.16
N GLU A 118 18.22 8.43 10.26
CA GLU A 118 18.44 7.17 9.55
C GLU A 118 17.39 7.01 8.46
N PHE A 119 17.80 6.60 7.27
CA PHE A 119 16.88 6.40 6.16
C PHE A 119 15.95 5.20 6.43
N ARG A 120 14.65 5.35 6.13
CA ARG A 120 13.68 4.25 6.29
C ARG A 120 13.68 3.36 5.05
N PRO A 121 14.22 2.13 5.10
CA PRO A 121 14.38 1.30 3.91
C PRO A 121 13.04 0.90 3.27
N HIS A 122 12.01 0.66 4.08
CA HIS A 122 10.72 0.14 3.62
C HIS A 122 9.95 1.08 2.67
N ILE A 123 10.30 2.37 2.64
CA ILE A 123 9.65 3.34 1.74
C ILE A 123 9.87 2.99 0.26
N ILE A 124 10.94 2.26 -0.06
CA ILE A 124 11.28 1.80 -1.42
C ILE A 124 10.15 0.95 -2.01
N HIS A 125 9.44 0.17 -1.18
CA HIS A 125 8.36 -0.71 -1.65
C HIS A 125 7.05 0.02 -1.96
N VAL A 126 6.90 1.27 -1.48
CA VAL A 126 5.72 2.11 -1.76
C VAL A 126 6.02 3.27 -2.70
N TRP A 127 7.29 3.46 -3.08
CA TRP A 127 7.68 4.54 -3.97
C TRP A 127 7.07 4.34 -5.35
N ASP A 128 6.22 5.29 -5.76
CA ASP A 128 5.59 5.28 -7.07
C ASP A 128 6.57 5.85 -8.11
N TYR A 129 7.41 4.97 -8.66
CA TYR A 129 8.33 5.30 -9.76
C TYR A 129 7.63 5.69 -11.05
N ASP A 130 6.30 5.53 -11.14
CA ASP A 130 5.55 5.92 -12.32
C ASP A 130 5.17 7.40 -12.34
N LYS A 131 5.27 8.06 -11.18
CA LYS A 131 4.93 9.47 -10.99
C LYS A 131 6.12 10.28 -10.47
N PRO A 132 6.24 11.56 -10.87
CA PRO A 132 7.25 12.45 -10.35
C PRO A 132 6.98 12.78 -8.88
N THR A 133 8.03 12.98 -8.09
CA THR A 133 7.98 13.37 -6.69
C THR A 133 8.55 14.77 -6.50
N ILE A 134 7.75 15.66 -5.93
CA ILE A 134 8.13 17.05 -5.67
C ILE A 134 8.49 17.22 -4.19
N LEU A 135 9.67 17.78 -3.90
CA LEU A 135 10.07 18.16 -2.55
C LEU A 135 9.75 19.63 -2.27
N SER A 136 9.07 19.90 -1.16
CA SER A 136 8.84 21.25 -0.69
C SER A 136 9.65 21.56 0.57
N PHE A 137 10.35 22.69 0.59
CA PHE A 137 11.12 23.12 1.74
C PHE A 137 11.23 24.64 1.84
N GLY A 138 11.54 25.14 3.04
CA GLY A 138 11.73 26.57 3.27
C GLY A 138 13.21 26.92 3.47
N ILE A 139 13.60 28.10 2.99
CA ILE A 139 14.90 28.72 3.27
C ILE A 139 14.64 29.90 4.22
N GLY A 140 15.17 29.81 5.43
CA GLY A 140 14.89 30.80 6.48
C GLY A 140 13.51 30.62 7.14
N PRO A 141 12.99 31.67 7.81
CA PRO A 141 11.78 31.60 8.61
C PRO A 141 10.51 31.62 7.75
N CYS A 142 10.06 30.48 7.26
CA CYS A 142 8.83 30.37 6.46
C CYS A 142 7.72 29.60 7.18
N ALA A 143 6.64 30.32 7.56
CA ALA A 143 5.44 29.75 8.13
C ALA A 143 4.44 29.28 7.05
N GLY A 144 3.52 28.37 7.41
CA GLY A 144 2.41 27.99 6.55
C GLY A 144 2.75 27.11 5.34
N LYS A 145 3.97 26.53 5.24
CA LYS A 145 4.35 25.60 4.15
C LYS A 145 3.41 24.40 4.05
N SER A 146 3.34 23.61 5.11
CA SER A 146 2.55 22.38 5.12
C SER A 146 1.06 22.68 4.90
N SER A 147 0.57 23.83 5.38
CA SER A 147 -0.80 24.27 5.10
C SER A 147 -1.04 24.62 3.62
N LEU A 148 -0.07 25.27 2.98
CA LEU A 148 -0.13 25.51 1.55
C LEU A 148 -0.19 24.20 0.76
N LEU A 149 0.65 23.23 1.10
CA LEU A 149 0.67 21.92 0.43
C LEU A 149 -0.63 21.15 0.67
N ASN A 150 -1.15 21.17 1.90
CA ASN A 150 -2.42 20.55 2.24
C ASN A 150 -3.56 21.18 1.42
N SER A 151 -3.58 22.50 1.26
CA SER A 151 -4.61 23.21 0.48
C SER A 151 -4.46 23.00 -1.03
N MET A 152 -3.24 23.08 -1.55
CA MET A 152 -2.95 23.01 -2.98
C MET A 152 -3.10 21.59 -3.53
N PHE A 153 -2.72 20.58 -2.75
CA PHE A 153 -2.64 19.20 -3.22
C PHE A 153 -3.54 18.24 -2.45
N LEU A 154 -4.42 18.78 -1.59
CA LEU A 154 -5.34 18.03 -0.74
C LEU A 154 -4.61 16.93 0.05
N SER A 155 -3.45 17.30 0.61
CA SER A 155 -2.57 16.42 1.41
C SER A 155 -2.82 16.58 2.91
N ASN A 156 -2.20 15.69 3.70
CA ASN A 156 -2.43 15.57 5.14
C ASN A 156 -1.14 15.73 5.96
N PHE A 157 -0.26 16.66 5.60
CA PHE A 157 0.95 16.94 6.37
C PHE A 157 0.60 17.52 7.75
N GLU A 158 1.25 17.01 8.79
CA GLU A 158 1.03 17.46 10.17
C GLU A 158 1.62 18.86 10.39
N GLN A 159 0.79 19.79 10.86
CA GLN A 159 1.18 21.17 11.13
C GLN A 159 1.58 21.31 12.60
N THR A 160 2.85 21.02 12.93
CA THR A 160 3.37 21.26 14.29
C THR A 160 4.72 21.97 14.25
N VAL A 161 4.89 23.00 15.09
CA VAL A 161 6.06 23.88 15.06
C VAL A 161 7.06 23.54 16.18
N SER A 162 6.63 22.89 17.26
CA SER A 162 7.40 22.81 18.50
C SER A 162 7.91 21.42 18.90
N SER A 163 7.72 20.38 18.07
CA SER A 163 8.20 19.03 18.38
C SER A 163 9.60 18.80 17.81
N SER A 164 10.53 18.30 18.63
CA SER A 164 11.86 17.88 18.17
C SER A 164 11.80 16.76 17.13
N TYR A 165 10.77 15.91 17.19
CA TYR A 165 10.50 14.84 16.21
C TYR A 165 10.18 15.37 14.80
N PHE A 166 9.92 16.67 14.65
CA PHE A 166 9.59 17.32 13.38
C PHE A 166 10.75 18.11 12.79
N GLN A 167 11.90 18.21 13.47
CA GLN A 167 13.00 19.02 12.97
C GLN A 167 13.84 18.25 11.96
N ARG A 168 14.07 18.89 10.80
CA ARG A 168 14.90 18.40 9.69
C ARG A 168 14.37 17.13 9.03
N THR A 169 13.11 16.79 9.21
CA THR A 169 12.58 15.53 8.71
C THR A 169 11.84 15.70 7.39
N ILE A 170 11.68 14.61 6.64
CA ILE A 170 10.93 14.59 5.38
C ILE A 170 9.81 13.57 5.49
N ASP A 171 8.60 13.99 5.12
CA ASP A 171 7.42 13.14 4.96
C ASP A 171 6.95 13.14 3.51
N VAL A 172 6.46 12.01 3.02
CA VAL A 172 6.02 11.83 1.63
C VAL A 172 4.56 11.39 1.58
N ASP A 173 3.77 12.09 0.79
CA ASP A 173 2.39 11.78 0.43
C ASP A 173 2.36 11.28 -1.03
N PHE A 174 1.96 10.01 -1.22
CA PHE A 174 1.88 9.36 -2.54
C PHE A 174 0.57 9.67 -3.30
N GLY A 175 -0.32 10.49 -2.74
CA GLY A 175 -1.54 10.94 -3.41
C GLY A 175 -2.58 9.84 -3.63
N TYR A 176 -2.50 8.74 -2.87
CA TYR A 176 -3.47 7.64 -2.89
C TYR A 176 -4.80 7.99 -2.22
N ASN A 177 -4.90 9.17 -1.61
CA ASN A 177 -6.13 9.71 -1.02
C ASN A 177 -7.29 9.87 -2.04
N PHE A 178 -6.98 9.99 -3.33
CA PHE A 178 -7.94 10.34 -4.38
C PHE A 178 -8.19 9.18 -5.35
N ILE A 179 -9.43 9.10 -5.83
CA ILE A 179 -9.82 8.32 -7.01
C ILE A 179 -10.45 9.32 -7.98
N PRO A 180 -9.81 9.63 -9.13
CA PRO A 180 -8.52 9.12 -9.60
C PRO A 180 -7.34 9.63 -8.75
N GLN A 181 -6.25 8.87 -8.70
CA GLN A 181 -5.06 9.22 -7.92
C GLN A 181 -4.40 10.51 -8.43
N ARG A 182 -3.74 11.24 -7.52
CA ARG A 182 -2.96 12.43 -7.90
C ARG A 182 -1.87 12.04 -8.91
N PRO A 183 -1.59 12.88 -9.93
CA PRO A 183 -0.57 12.60 -10.94
C PRO A 183 0.88 12.76 -10.43
N ILE A 184 1.07 13.25 -9.21
CA ILE A 184 2.38 13.53 -8.61
C ILE A 184 2.42 13.05 -7.15
N ASN A 185 3.61 12.73 -6.66
CA ASN A 185 3.91 12.55 -5.24
C ASN A 185 4.46 13.84 -4.66
N ILE A 186 4.28 14.05 -3.36
CA ILE A 186 4.69 15.30 -2.70
C ILE A 186 5.39 14.97 -1.41
N ALA A 187 6.53 15.60 -1.19
CA ALA A 187 7.27 15.51 0.05
C ALA A 187 7.35 16.90 0.70
N ASP A 188 7.18 16.94 2.02
CA ASP A 188 7.32 18.16 2.82
C ASP A 188 8.50 18.01 3.78
N VAL A 189 9.34 19.04 3.85
CA VAL A 189 10.39 19.15 4.84
C VAL A 189 9.83 19.88 6.06
N HIS A 190 9.89 19.19 7.19
CA HIS A 190 9.54 19.76 8.49
C HIS A 190 10.79 20.34 9.17
N GLY A 191 10.59 21.49 9.84
CA GLY A 191 11.69 22.27 10.38
C GLY A 191 12.47 23.04 9.31
N GLN A 192 13.74 23.33 9.58
CA GLN A 192 14.64 24.02 8.65
C GLN A 192 15.41 23.03 7.79
N MET A 193 15.44 23.27 6.48
CA MET A 193 16.26 22.50 5.55
C MET A 193 17.73 22.90 5.66
N SER A 194 18.62 21.93 5.75
CA SER A 194 20.07 22.16 5.71
C SER A 194 20.63 21.82 4.32
N LEU A 195 21.71 22.50 3.92
CA LEU A 195 22.42 22.18 2.66
C LEU A 195 22.93 20.74 2.64
N TYR A 196 23.37 20.23 3.79
CA TYR A 196 23.82 18.83 3.92
C TYR A 196 22.69 17.82 3.62
N LEU A 197 21.51 18.04 4.19
CA LEU A 197 20.37 17.16 3.92
C LEU A 197 19.90 17.31 2.47
N LEU A 198 19.90 18.54 1.93
CA LEU A 198 19.50 18.79 0.55
C LEU A 198 20.41 18.11 -0.45
N ASP A 199 21.72 18.23 -0.29
CA ASP A 199 22.71 17.58 -1.16
C ASP A 199 22.52 16.06 -1.20
N LYS A 200 22.25 15.46 -0.03
CA LYS A 200 21.96 14.03 0.07
C LYS A 200 20.71 13.62 -0.70
N VAL A 201 19.59 14.31 -0.48
CA VAL A 201 18.26 13.80 -0.92
C VAL A 201 17.80 14.37 -2.25
N SER A 202 18.38 15.48 -2.72
CA SER A 202 17.88 16.20 -3.90
C SER A 202 17.78 15.33 -5.15
N ARG A 203 18.65 14.32 -5.29
CA ARG A 203 18.64 13.41 -6.44
C ARG A 203 17.47 12.42 -6.47
N LEU A 204 16.67 12.35 -5.39
CA LEU A 204 15.45 11.54 -5.32
C LEU A 204 14.22 12.26 -5.89
N PHE A 205 14.30 13.56 -6.15
CA PHE A 205 13.15 14.39 -6.49
C PHE A 205 13.28 15.07 -7.86
N GLU A 206 12.22 15.03 -8.64
CA GLU A 206 12.15 15.65 -9.97
C GLU A 206 11.78 17.14 -9.92
N GLY A 207 11.22 17.60 -8.81
CA GLY A 207 10.79 18.99 -8.65
C GLY A 207 10.97 19.52 -7.23
N PHE A 208 11.14 20.83 -7.13
CA PHE A 208 11.36 21.55 -5.87
C PHE A 208 10.44 22.77 -5.76
N ILE A 209 9.67 22.83 -4.68
CA ILE A 209 8.89 24.02 -4.29
C ILE A 209 9.59 24.67 -3.09
N ILE A 210 10.21 25.81 -3.34
CA ILE A 210 11.15 26.46 -2.43
C ILE A 210 10.48 27.70 -1.89
N HIS A 211 10.34 27.77 -0.58
CA HIS A 211 9.67 28.89 0.09
C HIS A 211 10.70 29.80 0.73
N VAL A 212 10.59 31.09 0.50
CA VAL A 212 11.43 32.11 1.12
C VAL A 212 10.59 33.35 1.42
N ASN A 213 10.90 34.07 2.50
CA ASN A 213 10.28 35.37 2.75
C ASN A 213 11.09 36.47 2.05
N THR A 214 10.44 37.57 1.69
CA THR A 214 11.03 38.67 0.92
C THR A 214 12.21 39.30 1.66
N THR A 215 12.03 39.61 2.94
CA THR A 215 13.09 40.14 3.82
C THR A 215 14.30 39.21 3.87
N PHE A 216 14.08 37.93 4.17
CA PHE A 216 15.15 36.95 4.25
C PHE A 216 15.88 36.75 2.92
N LEU A 217 15.15 36.74 1.79
CA LEU A 217 15.69 36.57 0.45
C LEU A 217 16.71 37.66 0.12
N PHE A 218 16.35 38.92 0.34
CA PHE A 218 17.23 40.05 0.02
C PHE A 218 18.41 40.15 0.99
N ASP A 219 18.19 39.90 2.28
CA ASP A 219 19.24 39.94 3.29
C ASP A 219 20.27 38.79 3.14
N ASN A 220 19.85 37.66 2.55
CA ASN A 220 20.65 36.43 2.49
C ASN A 220 20.73 35.85 1.08
N LEU A 221 20.75 36.70 0.05
CA LEU A 221 20.79 36.27 -1.36
C LEU A 221 21.89 35.23 -1.66
N PRO A 222 23.14 35.36 -1.15
CA PRO A 222 24.18 34.36 -1.39
C PRO A 222 23.85 32.98 -0.82
N LEU A 223 23.19 32.93 0.34
CA LEU A 223 22.77 31.65 0.95
C LEU A 223 21.67 31.01 0.11
N VAL A 224 20.68 31.78 -0.34
CA VAL A 224 19.61 31.28 -1.21
C VAL A 224 20.21 30.73 -2.51
N GLU A 225 21.17 31.43 -3.12
CA GLU A 225 21.87 30.96 -4.31
C GLU A 225 22.59 29.63 -4.08
N GLN A 226 23.23 29.42 -2.92
CA GLN A 226 23.85 28.13 -2.57
C GLN A 226 22.82 26.99 -2.53
N PHE A 227 21.66 27.21 -1.91
CA PHE A 227 20.58 26.21 -1.89
C PHE A 227 20.11 25.87 -3.31
N LEU A 228 19.90 26.88 -4.16
CA LEU A 228 19.43 26.69 -5.53
C LEU A 228 20.47 26.00 -6.43
N THR A 229 21.75 26.24 -6.18
CA THR A 229 22.87 25.66 -6.93
C THR A 229 23.10 24.19 -6.57
N CYS A 230 22.76 23.80 -5.35
CA CYS A 230 22.79 22.41 -4.88
C CYS A 230 21.76 21.52 -5.60
N LEU A 231 20.69 22.11 -6.16
CA LEU A 231 19.64 21.34 -6.83
C LEU A 231 20.10 20.76 -8.18
N PRO A 232 19.64 19.55 -8.55
CA PRO A 232 19.96 18.95 -9.85
C PRO A 232 19.54 19.83 -11.03
N LYS A 233 20.39 19.96 -12.05
CA LYS A 233 20.13 20.83 -13.23
C LYS A 233 18.89 20.44 -14.04
N HIS A 234 18.52 19.16 -14.02
CA HIS A 234 17.35 18.65 -14.74
C HIS A 234 16.04 18.83 -13.96
N ALA A 235 16.12 19.08 -12.64
CA ALA A 235 14.94 19.16 -11.79
C ALA A 235 14.23 20.50 -11.98
N TYR A 236 12.90 20.46 -11.88
CA TYR A 236 12.07 21.66 -11.92
C TYR A 236 12.16 22.44 -10.60
N ARG A 237 12.40 23.75 -10.66
CA ARG A 237 12.67 24.59 -9.49
C ARG A 237 11.69 25.76 -9.46
N TYR A 238 10.90 25.82 -8.40
CA TYR A 238 9.88 26.82 -8.19
C TYR A 238 10.17 27.62 -6.93
N LEU A 239 10.47 28.92 -7.08
CA LEU A 239 10.69 29.80 -5.93
C LEU A 239 9.40 30.56 -5.60
N LEU A 240 8.89 30.33 -4.40
CA LEU A 240 7.75 31.03 -3.81
C LEU A 240 8.25 32.07 -2.81
N ILE A 241 7.96 33.34 -3.08
CA ILE A 241 8.25 34.45 -2.19
C ILE A 241 7.00 34.71 -1.35
N ARG A 242 7.07 34.42 -0.04
CA ARG A 242 5.93 34.16 0.87
C ARG A 242 5.67 35.33 1.84
N ASP A 243 5.18 36.46 1.34
CA ASP A 243 4.86 37.69 2.10
C ASP A 243 4.76 38.95 1.21
N SER A 244 5.17 38.87 -0.05
CA SER A 244 5.07 39.99 -0.98
C SER A 244 3.74 40.02 -1.73
N THR A 245 3.17 41.22 -1.89
CA THR A 245 2.11 41.53 -2.87
C THR A 245 2.65 42.24 -4.12
N LEU A 246 3.96 42.48 -4.17
CA LEU A 246 4.62 43.24 -5.23
C LEU A 246 5.26 42.26 -6.24
N ASP A 247 4.89 42.41 -7.51
CA ASP A 247 5.75 42.00 -8.63
C ASP A 247 6.92 42.98 -8.70
N GLU A 248 7.95 42.75 -7.88
CA GLU A 248 9.15 43.60 -7.94
C GLU A 248 10.00 43.18 -9.14
N ASP A 249 10.11 44.07 -10.14
CA ASP A 249 11.09 44.02 -11.23
C ASP A 249 12.51 44.23 -10.67
N ASN A 250 13.00 43.28 -9.90
CA ASN A 250 14.34 43.32 -9.35
C ASN A 250 15.28 42.51 -10.25
N THR A 251 16.06 43.22 -11.08
CA THR A 251 17.06 42.64 -12.00
C THR A 251 18.07 41.68 -11.34
N SER A 252 18.26 41.79 -10.01
CA SER A 252 19.09 40.90 -9.19
C SER A 252 18.48 39.49 -9.05
N LEU A 253 17.16 39.38 -8.98
CA LEU A 253 16.43 38.12 -8.83
C LEU A 253 16.38 37.32 -10.14
N ALA A 254 16.44 38.01 -11.28
CA ALA A 254 16.47 37.39 -12.61
C ALA A 254 17.70 36.47 -12.84
N LYS A 255 18.74 36.59 -12.01
CA LYS A 255 19.96 35.77 -12.08
C LYS A 255 19.86 34.46 -11.29
N LEU A 256 18.83 34.29 -10.44
CA LEU A 256 18.68 33.08 -9.64
C LEU A 256 18.41 31.86 -10.52
N PRO A 257 19.04 30.70 -10.27
CA PRO A 257 18.93 29.54 -11.14
C PRO A 257 17.63 28.74 -10.88
N VAL A 258 16.48 29.36 -11.16
CA VAL A 258 15.12 28.83 -11.00
C VAL A 258 14.37 28.81 -12.33
N ASP A 259 13.47 27.84 -12.53
CA ASP A 259 12.65 27.79 -13.74
C ASP A 259 11.53 28.84 -13.69
N ASN A 260 10.97 29.09 -12.50
CA ASN A 260 9.89 30.06 -12.29
C ASN A 260 9.97 30.65 -10.87
N MET A 261 9.50 31.89 -10.75
CA MET A 261 9.41 32.63 -9.49
C MET A 261 8.00 33.23 -9.38
N LEU A 262 7.39 33.12 -8.21
CA LEU A 262 6.10 33.77 -7.92
C LEU A 262 6.11 34.46 -6.57
N PHE A 263 5.51 35.63 -6.55
CA PHE A 263 5.20 36.37 -5.33
C PHE A 263 3.80 35.95 -4.86
N LEU A 264 3.72 35.43 -3.64
CA LEU A 264 2.49 35.03 -3.01
C LEU A 264 2.34 35.79 -1.69
N PRO A 265 1.19 36.45 -1.45
CA PRO A 265 0.89 36.97 -0.13
C PRO A 265 0.88 35.82 0.89
N GLN A 266 1.00 36.15 2.18
CA GLN A 266 0.79 35.15 3.23
C GLN A 266 -0.64 34.62 3.14
N ILE A 267 -0.79 33.45 2.52
CA ILE A 267 -2.05 32.72 2.48
C ILE A 267 -2.29 32.22 3.90
N SER A 268 -3.11 32.96 4.65
CA SER A 268 -3.63 32.49 5.93
C SER A 268 -4.52 31.27 5.68
N ASP A 269 -4.59 30.34 6.63
CA ASP A 269 -5.46 29.15 6.57
C ASP A 269 -6.95 29.48 6.41
N LYS A 270 -7.33 30.76 6.50
CA LYS A 270 -8.68 31.26 6.24
C LYS A 270 -8.82 31.59 4.75
N SER A 271 -9.41 30.64 4.03
CA SER A 271 -9.68 30.72 2.60
C SER A 271 -10.61 31.90 2.25
N THR A 272 -10.05 32.96 1.66
CA THR A 272 -10.83 33.86 0.81
C THR A 272 -10.98 33.24 -0.58
N ASP A 273 -12.06 33.57 -1.32
CA ASP A 273 -12.27 33.05 -2.68
C ASP A 273 -11.11 33.40 -3.62
N GLU A 274 -10.54 34.60 -3.48
CA GLU A 274 -9.34 35.03 -4.22
C GLU A 274 -8.13 34.14 -3.96
N SER A 275 -7.89 33.76 -2.69
CA SER A 275 -6.80 32.84 -2.33
C SER A 275 -6.97 31.48 -3.01
N GLN A 276 -8.20 30.98 -3.13
CA GLN A 276 -8.45 29.71 -3.82
C GLN A 276 -8.21 29.78 -5.32
N VAL A 277 -8.54 30.91 -5.97
CA VAL A 277 -8.26 31.11 -7.39
C VAL A 277 -6.75 31.12 -7.63
N SER A 278 -5.98 31.88 -6.84
CA SER A 278 -4.51 31.90 -6.94
C SER A 278 -3.88 30.52 -6.71
N LEU A 279 -4.40 29.74 -5.75
CA LEU A 279 -3.95 28.36 -5.52
C LEU A 279 -4.23 27.43 -6.69
N LYS A 280 -5.40 27.55 -7.34
CA LYS A 280 -5.73 26.76 -8.54
C LYS A 280 -4.80 27.10 -9.71
N VAL A 281 -4.52 28.38 -9.92
CA VAL A 281 -3.57 28.83 -10.95
C VAL A 281 -2.16 28.30 -10.66
N LEU A 282 -1.71 28.38 -9.41
CA LEU A 282 -0.42 27.84 -9.00
C LEU A 282 -0.33 26.33 -9.22
N LEU A 283 -1.36 25.58 -8.83
CA LEU A 283 -1.45 24.14 -9.05
C LEU A 283 -1.40 23.82 -10.55
N GLU A 284 -2.13 24.57 -11.37
CA GLU A 284 -2.14 24.38 -12.83
C GLU A 284 -0.76 24.67 -13.44
N ILE A 285 -0.05 25.69 -12.96
CA ILE A 285 1.33 25.98 -13.36
C ILE A 285 2.24 24.81 -13.00
N ILE A 286 2.19 24.33 -11.75
CA ILE A 286 3.03 23.22 -11.28
C ILE A 286 2.73 21.93 -12.05
N LEU A 287 1.47 21.65 -12.37
CA LEU A 287 1.09 20.42 -13.09
C LEU A 287 1.32 20.50 -14.60
N ARG A 288 1.00 21.63 -15.25
CA ARG A 288 1.09 21.79 -16.71
C ARG A 288 2.43 22.31 -17.20
N LYS A 289 2.98 23.37 -16.59
CA LYS A 289 4.22 24.03 -17.07
C LYS A 289 5.48 23.25 -16.70
N ALA A 290 5.45 22.47 -15.62
CA ALA A 290 6.63 21.74 -15.19
C ALA A 290 6.97 20.53 -16.09
N ASN A 291 6.06 20.12 -17.00
CA ASN A 291 6.20 18.96 -17.89
C ASN A 291 6.87 17.77 -17.18
N LEU A 292 6.43 17.49 -15.95
CA LEU A 292 7.12 16.58 -15.03
C LEU A 292 7.18 15.16 -15.58
N SER A 293 6.23 14.79 -16.44
CA SER A 293 6.24 13.53 -17.19
C SER A 293 7.44 13.41 -18.14
N ALA A 294 7.91 14.51 -18.74
CA ALA A 294 9.11 14.52 -19.59
C ALA A 294 10.42 14.65 -18.79
N ARG A 295 10.38 15.22 -17.59
CA ARG A 295 11.54 15.38 -16.68
C ARG A 295 11.65 14.27 -15.62
N LYS A 296 10.84 13.21 -15.76
CA LYS A 296 10.75 12.10 -14.82
C LYS A 296 12.07 11.34 -14.71
N LEU A 297 12.48 11.00 -13.49
CA LEU A 297 13.67 10.18 -13.29
C LEU A 297 13.40 8.73 -13.68
N PRO A 298 14.31 8.08 -14.42
CA PRO A 298 14.26 6.64 -14.62
C PRO A 298 14.32 5.92 -13.28
N ARG A 299 13.51 4.86 -13.14
CA ARG A 299 13.46 4.01 -11.94
C ARG A 299 14.84 3.56 -11.46
N SER A 300 15.72 3.16 -12.39
CA SER A 300 17.08 2.71 -12.07
C SER A 300 17.93 3.78 -11.39
N ILE A 301 17.75 5.06 -11.74
CA ILE A 301 18.45 6.17 -11.10
C ILE A 301 17.95 6.33 -9.67
N VAL A 302 16.62 6.37 -9.47
CA VAL A 302 16.03 6.52 -8.14
C VAL A 302 16.39 5.34 -7.23
N GLU A 303 16.35 4.10 -7.73
CA GLU A 303 16.80 2.91 -6.99
C GLU A 303 18.29 2.99 -6.64
N THR A 304 19.14 3.48 -7.55
CA THR A 304 20.57 3.67 -7.28
C THR A 304 20.80 4.71 -6.18
N GLU A 305 20.06 5.82 -6.20
CA GLU A 305 20.14 6.84 -5.15
C GLU A 305 19.64 6.28 -3.81
N PHE A 306 18.53 5.54 -3.79
CA PHE A 306 18.06 4.88 -2.56
C PHE A 306 19.09 3.92 -1.97
N ARG A 307 19.76 3.11 -2.80
CA ARG A 307 20.79 2.17 -2.35
C ARG A 307 21.94 2.85 -1.60
N LYS A 308 22.24 4.12 -1.87
CA LYS A 308 23.29 4.87 -1.14
C LYS A 308 22.92 5.16 0.32
N PHE A 309 21.63 5.13 0.65
CA PHE A 309 21.15 5.35 2.01
C PHE A 309 21.04 4.06 2.83
N LEU A 310 21.06 2.91 2.15
CA LEU A 310 20.79 1.63 2.79
C LEU A 310 22.02 1.08 3.50
N LEU A 311 21.81 0.60 4.72
CA LEU A 311 22.79 -0.23 5.43
C LEU A 311 23.04 -1.55 4.68
N PRO A 312 24.23 -2.18 4.85
CA PRO A 312 24.57 -3.42 4.14
C PRO A 312 23.54 -4.54 4.28
N GLN A 313 22.91 -4.67 5.45
CA GLN A 313 21.86 -5.66 5.68
C GLN A 313 20.63 -5.45 4.79
N HIS A 314 20.20 -4.20 4.58
CA HIS A 314 19.04 -3.87 3.74
C HIS A 314 19.39 -3.98 2.24
N LEU A 315 20.64 -3.70 1.87
CA LEU A 315 21.14 -3.93 0.51
C LEU A 315 21.13 -5.41 0.15
N ASN A 316 21.61 -6.26 1.06
CA ASN A 316 21.59 -7.71 0.87
C ASN A 316 20.15 -8.23 0.73
N ALA A 317 19.24 -7.79 1.61
CA ALA A 317 17.83 -8.16 1.54
C ALA A 317 17.21 -7.78 0.18
N LEU A 318 17.40 -6.54 -0.31
CA LEU A 318 16.90 -6.13 -1.62
C LEU A 318 17.52 -6.93 -2.77
N SER A 319 18.81 -7.27 -2.68
CA SER A 319 19.46 -8.10 -3.68
C SER A 319 18.91 -9.53 -3.68
N GLU A 320 18.59 -10.09 -2.52
CA GLU A 320 17.89 -11.38 -2.41
C GLU A 320 16.48 -11.32 -3.02
N GLU A 321 15.73 -10.25 -2.76
CA GLU A 321 14.42 -10.04 -3.39
C GLU A 321 14.52 -9.97 -4.92
N GLU A 322 15.50 -9.24 -5.45
CA GLU A 322 15.72 -9.13 -6.90
C GLU A 322 16.10 -10.48 -7.54
N VAL A 323 16.94 -11.26 -6.88
CA VAL A 323 17.31 -12.61 -7.33
C VAL A 323 16.08 -13.52 -7.30
N LEU A 324 15.30 -13.46 -6.23
CA LEU A 324 14.06 -14.21 -6.10
C LEU A 324 13.08 -13.87 -7.22
N VAL A 325 12.82 -12.58 -7.45
CA VAL A 325 11.93 -12.10 -8.53
C VAL A 325 12.41 -12.62 -9.87
N ARG A 326 13.71 -12.49 -10.19
CA ARG A 326 14.27 -13.01 -11.46
C ARG A 326 14.06 -14.52 -11.61
N PHE A 327 14.23 -15.28 -10.52
CA PHE A 327 14.04 -16.72 -10.52
C PHE A 327 12.57 -17.11 -10.76
N ILE A 328 11.62 -16.46 -10.08
CA ILE A 328 10.19 -16.79 -10.20
C ILE A 328 9.53 -16.17 -11.44
N GLN A 329 10.10 -15.09 -12.00
CA GLN A 329 9.52 -14.32 -13.09
C GLN A 329 9.06 -15.18 -14.28
N PRO A 330 9.88 -16.08 -14.86
CA PRO A 330 9.47 -16.85 -16.03
C PRO A 330 8.33 -17.85 -15.76
N ILE A 331 8.20 -18.32 -14.51
CA ILE A 331 7.30 -19.44 -14.16
C ILE A 331 6.05 -18.93 -13.45
N LEU A 332 6.22 -18.17 -12.36
CA LEU A 332 5.10 -17.73 -11.52
C LEU A 332 4.49 -16.40 -11.99
N ILE A 333 5.25 -15.55 -12.68
CA ILE A 333 4.77 -14.21 -13.06
C ILE A 333 4.38 -14.14 -14.54
N ASN A 334 5.25 -14.64 -15.41
CA ASN A 334 5.08 -14.69 -16.87
C ASN A 334 4.72 -16.09 -17.38
N GLY A 335 4.41 -17.02 -16.48
CA GLY A 335 4.11 -18.40 -16.83
C GLY A 335 2.95 -18.50 -17.83
N ASP A 336 3.07 -19.48 -18.72
CA ASP A 336 2.05 -19.90 -19.65
C ASP A 336 1.55 -21.31 -19.28
N ARG A 337 0.65 -21.86 -20.10
CA ARG A 337 -0.03 -23.14 -19.84
C ARG A 337 0.91 -24.28 -19.48
N LYS A 338 2.08 -24.40 -20.10
CA LYS A 338 2.99 -25.56 -19.86
C LYS A 338 3.44 -25.67 -18.40
N HIS A 339 3.44 -24.58 -17.64
CA HIS A 339 3.82 -24.60 -16.23
C HIS A 339 2.69 -25.07 -15.30
N PHE A 340 1.45 -25.16 -15.81
CA PHE A 340 0.22 -25.48 -15.08
C PHE A 340 -0.53 -26.70 -15.67
N PRO A 341 0.14 -27.82 -15.98
CA PRO A 341 -0.44 -28.92 -16.77
C PRO A 341 -1.74 -29.45 -16.15
N LEU A 342 -1.71 -29.77 -14.85
CA LEU A 342 -2.87 -30.32 -14.14
C LEU A 342 -4.01 -29.30 -14.00
N TYR A 343 -3.67 -28.03 -13.76
CA TYR A 343 -4.66 -26.96 -13.66
C TYR A 343 -5.32 -26.66 -15.02
N ASN A 344 -4.60 -26.82 -16.15
CA ASN A 344 -5.21 -26.72 -17.47
C ASN A 344 -6.28 -27.79 -17.70
N ASP A 345 -5.96 -29.05 -17.38
CA ASP A 345 -6.90 -30.16 -17.51
C ASP A 345 -8.13 -29.91 -16.63
N PHE A 346 -7.92 -29.39 -15.42
CA PHE A 346 -8.99 -29.00 -14.50
C PHE A 346 -9.86 -27.87 -15.06
N VAL A 347 -9.28 -26.79 -15.58
CA VAL A 347 -10.02 -25.69 -16.22
C VAL A 347 -10.81 -26.20 -17.43
N ALA A 348 -10.22 -27.08 -18.25
CA ALA A 348 -10.90 -27.69 -19.39
C ALA A 348 -12.11 -28.53 -18.94
N MET A 349 -11.97 -29.33 -17.89
CA MET A 349 -13.06 -30.11 -17.29
C MET A 349 -14.20 -29.21 -16.81
N CYS A 350 -13.88 -28.12 -16.10
CA CYS A 350 -14.87 -27.17 -15.60
C CYS A 350 -15.64 -26.48 -16.75
N LYS A 351 -14.95 -26.09 -17.82
CA LYS A 351 -15.59 -25.54 -19.02
C LYS A 351 -16.53 -26.54 -19.68
N LYS A 352 -16.13 -27.80 -19.80
CA LYS A 352 -16.98 -28.87 -20.35
C LYS A 352 -18.23 -29.11 -19.50
N ARG A 353 -18.12 -29.04 -18.17
CA ARG A 353 -19.29 -29.10 -17.27
C ARG A 353 -20.24 -27.92 -17.46
N ASP A 354 -19.70 -26.71 -17.57
CA ASP A 354 -20.50 -25.50 -17.82
C ASP A 354 -21.20 -25.56 -19.19
N GLU A 355 -20.50 -26.01 -20.25
CA GLU A 355 -21.09 -26.28 -21.57
C GLU A 355 -22.28 -27.24 -21.46
N LEU A 356 -22.11 -28.40 -20.81
CA LEU A 356 -23.18 -29.39 -20.62
C LEU A 356 -24.36 -28.84 -19.79
N SER A 357 -24.10 -28.01 -18.78
CA SER A 357 -25.14 -27.44 -17.93
C SER A 357 -26.07 -26.45 -18.65
N ARG A 358 -25.64 -25.92 -19.80
CA ARG A 358 -26.40 -24.97 -20.63
C ARG A 358 -27.21 -25.64 -21.73
N ILE A 359 -27.02 -26.93 -21.95
CA ILE A 359 -27.79 -27.70 -22.93
C ILE A 359 -29.21 -27.90 -22.38
N ASP A 360 -30.20 -27.42 -23.12
CA ASP A 360 -31.61 -27.63 -22.79
C ASP A 360 -32.00 -29.10 -23.04
N PHE A 361 -32.24 -29.83 -21.97
CA PHE A 361 -32.54 -31.26 -21.98
C PHE A 361 -33.84 -31.60 -22.74
N TYR A 362 -34.70 -30.60 -22.99
CA TYR A 362 -36.00 -30.76 -23.65
C TYR A 362 -36.04 -30.16 -25.06
N GLY A 363 -34.96 -29.54 -25.51
CA GLY A 363 -34.84 -28.95 -26.84
C GLY A 363 -34.36 -29.94 -27.90
N SER A 364 -34.83 -29.79 -29.14
CA SER A 364 -34.38 -30.53 -30.32
C SER A 364 -32.95 -30.14 -30.75
N GLN A 365 -31.95 -30.33 -29.88
CA GLN A 365 -30.54 -30.15 -30.20
C GLN A 365 -29.87 -31.50 -30.54
N ASP A 366 -28.81 -31.44 -31.36
CA ASP A 366 -28.04 -32.59 -31.82
C ASP A 366 -27.53 -33.46 -30.66
N ASN A 367 -28.15 -34.63 -30.48
CA ASN A 367 -27.75 -35.65 -29.50
C ASN A 367 -26.26 -36.05 -29.61
N GLU A 368 -25.67 -35.91 -30.80
CA GLU A 368 -24.27 -36.23 -31.08
C GLU A 368 -23.29 -35.26 -30.38
N ALA A 369 -23.59 -33.95 -30.41
CA ALA A 369 -22.74 -32.95 -29.74
C ALA A 369 -22.73 -33.12 -28.22
N MET A 370 -23.88 -33.49 -27.64
CA MET A 370 -23.99 -33.81 -26.21
C MET A 370 -23.19 -35.06 -25.85
N PHE A 371 -23.27 -36.13 -26.66
CA PHE A 371 -22.52 -37.36 -26.44
C PHE A 371 -21.01 -37.12 -26.50
N ILE A 372 -20.54 -36.35 -27.48
CA ILE A 372 -19.12 -35.96 -27.59
C ILE A 372 -18.69 -35.17 -26.35
N ALA A 373 -19.47 -34.17 -25.92
CA ALA A 373 -19.14 -33.37 -24.74
C ALA A 373 -19.12 -34.20 -23.44
N GLN A 374 -20.00 -35.19 -23.30
CA GLN A 374 -19.98 -36.13 -22.18
C GLN A 374 -18.77 -37.07 -22.21
N ALA A 375 -18.39 -37.57 -23.38
CA ALA A 375 -17.20 -38.39 -23.57
C ALA A 375 -15.92 -37.60 -23.23
N ASP A 376 -15.79 -36.38 -23.75
CA ASP A 376 -14.69 -35.45 -23.43
C ASP A 376 -14.59 -35.19 -21.92
N LEU A 377 -15.74 -34.93 -21.27
CA LEU A 377 -15.79 -34.72 -19.83
C LEU A 377 -15.31 -35.96 -19.07
N TYR A 378 -15.77 -37.14 -19.45
CA TYR A 378 -15.34 -38.40 -18.84
C TYR A 378 -13.83 -38.62 -18.99
N GLU A 379 -13.27 -38.36 -20.18
CA GLU A 379 -11.82 -38.44 -20.40
C GLU A 379 -11.04 -37.48 -19.50
N LEU A 380 -11.51 -36.23 -19.37
CA LEU A 380 -10.88 -35.23 -18.50
C LEU A 380 -10.98 -35.62 -17.02
N GLU A 381 -12.12 -36.14 -16.57
CA GLU A 381 -12.29 -36.62 -15.19
C GLU A 381 -11.37 -37.80 -14.90
N VAL A 382 -11.21 -38.74 -15.84
CA VAL A 382 -10.24 -39.84 -15.74
C VAL A 382 -8.81 -39.30 -15.72
N LYS A 383 -8.51 -38.27 -16.52
CA LYS A 383 -7.21 -37.59 -16.51
C LYS A 383 -6.94 -36.81 -15.21
N LEU A 384 -7.95 -36.41 -14.44
CA LEU A 384 -7.76 -35.69 -13.17
C LEU A 384 -7.83 -36.59 -11.95
N LYS A 385 -8.30 -37.83 -12.09
CA LYS A 385 -8.30 -38.78 -10.98
C LYS A 385 -6.86 -39.22 -10.67
N PRO A 386 -6.45 -39.19 -9.39
CA PRO A 386 -5.18 -39.78 -8.99
C PRO A 386 -5.24 -41.30 -9.24
N VAL A 387 -4.35 -41.82 -10.10
CA VAL A 387 -4.25 -43.25 -10.37
C VAL A 387 -3.36 -43.88 -9.30
N SER A 388 -3.80 -44.99 -8.72
CA SER A 388 -3.02 -45.73 -7.72
C SER A 388 -1.65 -46.11 -8.27
N GLY A 389 -0.58 -45.50 -7.73
CA GLY A 389 0.80 -45.76 -8.11
C GLY A 389 1.38 -44.89 -9.24
N GLN A 390 0.61 -43.97 -9.84
CA GLN A 390 1.12 -43.00 -10.83
C GLN A 390 0.76 -41.57 -10.44
N LEU A 391 1.78 -40.81 -10.03
CA LEU A 391 1.67 -39.38 -9.74
C LEU A 391 1.72 -38.59 -11.04
N LYS A 392 0.74 -37.70 -11.24
CA LYS A 392 0.74 -36.78 -12.37
C LYS A 392 1.64 -35.58 -12.05
N PRO A 393 2.41 -35.08 -13.03
CA PRO A 393 3.26 -33.92 -12.80
C PRO A 393 2.40 -32.69 -12.56
N CYS A 394 2.53 -32.10 -11.37
CA CYS A 394 1.85 -30.86 -10.97
C CYS A 394 2.43 -29.61 -11.68
N GLY A 395 3.55 -29.79 -12.39
CA GLY A 395 4.24 -28.74 -13.15
C GLY A 395 5.22 -27.91 -12.32
N ASP A 396 6.05 -27.15 -13.03
CA ASP A 396 7.11 -26.34 -12.41
C ASP A 396 6.53 -25.15 -11.64
N ALA A 397 5.36 -24.62 -12.01
CA ALA A 397 4.71 -23.55 -11.24
C ALA A 397 4.31 -24.03 -9.85
N PHE A 398 3.69 -25.20 -9.74
CA PHE A 398 3.37 -25.79 -8.45
C PHE A 398 4.63 -26.02 -7.61
N THR A 399 5.64 -26.64 -8.22
CA THR A 399 6.91 -26.96 -7.54
C THR A 399 7.61 -25.71 -7.03
N THR A 400 7.70 -24.68 -7.86
CA THR A 400 8.31 -23.39 -7.51
C THR A 400 7.52 -22.70 -6.42
N PHE A 401 6.19 -22.63 -6.54
CA PHE A 401 5.33 -21.99 -5.54
C PHE A 401 5.41 -22.70 -4.19
N ARG A 402 5.33 -24.03 -4.18
CA ARG A 402 5.49 -24.84 -2.96
C ARG A 402 6.84 -24.60 -2.30
N ASN A 403 7.94 -24.61 -3.06
CA ASN A 403 9.28 -24.39 -2.51
C ASN A 403 9.40 -23.04 -1.80
N LEU A 404 8.68 -22.00 -2.26
CA LEU A 404 8.65 -20.69 -1.62
C LEU A 404 7.84 -20.70 -0.32
N LEU A 405 6.81 -21.54 -0.21
CA LEU A 405 5.98 -21.70 0.99
C LEU A 405 6.73 -22.41 2.12
N VAL A 406 7.62 -23.35 1.80
CA VAL A 406 8.41 -24.10 2.80
C VAL A 406 9.46 -23.22 3.50
N GLN A 407 9.86 -22.11 2.87
CA GLN A 407 10.90 -21.23 3.40
C GLN A 407 10.43 -20.44 4.63
N PRO A 408 11.34 -20.11 5.59
CA PRO A 408 11.00 -19.25 6.72
C PRO A 408 10.46 -17.86 6.33
N SER A 409 10.92 -17.35 5.18
CA SER A 409 10.52 -16.05 4.60
C SER A 409 9.21 -16.10 3.78
N LYS A 410 8.40 -17.15 3.90
CA LYS A 410 7.20 -17.35 3.05
C LYS A 410 6.27 -16.15 2.93
N PHE A 411 6.01 -15.40 4.01
CA PHE A 411 5.13 -14.24 3.95
C PHE A 411 5.75 -13.09 3.13
N VAL A 412 7.05 -12.88 3.27
CA VAL A 412 7.82 -11.93 2.43
C VAL A 412 7.79 -12.40 0.98
N ASN A 413 8.06 -13.68 0.73
CA ASN A 413 7.99 -14.27 -0.62
C ASN A 413 6.60 -14.08 -1.26
N LEU A 414 5.52 -14.38 -0.54
CA LEU A 414 4.15 -14.21 -1.02
C LEU A 414 3.84 -12.73 -1.35
N ASN A 415 4.30 -11.79 -0.52
CA ASN A 415 4.16 -10.36 -0.79
C ASN A 415 4.94 -9.91 -2.02
N ILE A 416 6.16 -10.43 -2.22
CA ILE A 416 6.99 -10.15 -3.40
C ILE A 416 6.29 -10.68 -4.65
N ILE A 417 5.82 -11.93 -4.64
CA ILE A 417 5.09 -12.54 -5.77
C ILE A 417 3.84 -11.73 -6.08
N ALA A 418 3.02 -11.41 -5.07
CA ALA A 418 1.79 -10.63 -5.25
C ALA A 418 2.06 -9.25 -5.85
N SER A 419 3.12 -8.57 -5.40
CA SER A 419 3.52 -7.26 -5.93
C SER A 419 4.04 -7.36 -7.37
N ALA A 420 4.86 -8.37 -7.67
CA ALA A 420 5.37 -8.62 -9.01
C ALA A 420 4.24 -8.97 -10.01
N LEU A 421 3.29 -9.82 -9.61
CA LEU A 421 2.10 -10.16 -10.39
C LEU A 421 1.27 -8.93 -10.69
N LYS A 422 0.97 -8.10 -9.68
CA LYS A 422 0.20 -6.87 -9.87
C LYS A 422 0.88 -5.93 -10.86
N LYS A 423 2.20 -5.74 -10.73
CA LYS A 423 2.99 -4.89 -11.63
C LYS A 423 2.98 -5.40 -13.07
N GLU A 424 3.17 -6.69 -13.30
CA GLU A 424 3.11 -7.26 -14.65
C GLU A 424 1.71 -7.21 -15.25
N LEU A 425 0.69 -7.40 -14.43
CA LEU A 425 -0.69 -7.29 -14.86
C LEU A 425 -1.04 -5.87 -15.34
N ASP A 426 -0.59 -4.85 -14.61
CA ASP A 426 -0.81 -3.45 -14.97
C ASP A 426 -0.06 -3.03 -16.24
N LYS A 427 1.07 -3.68 -16.57
CA LYS A 427 1.76 -3.48 -17.84
C LYS A 427 1.06 -4.13 -19.03
N LYS A 428 0.52 -5.34 -18.84
CA LYS A 428 -0.03 -6.16 -19.94
C LYS A 428 -1.46 -5.79 -20.32
N LEU A 429 -2.27 -5.35 -19.36
CA LEU A 429 -3.72 -5.18 -19.58
C LEU A 429 -4.11 -3.71 -19.79
N THR A 430 -4.77 -3.45 -20.91
CA THR A 430 -5.45 -2.17 -21.15
C THR A 430 -6.71 -2.04 -20.29
N ALA A 431 -7.28 -0.84 -20.20
CA ALA A 431 -8.56 -0.62 -19.51
C ALA A 431 -9.70 -1.46 -20.12
N SER A 432 -9.70 -1.65 -21.44
CA SER A 432 -10.64 -2.54 -22.14
C SER A 432 -10.43 -4.01 -21.82
N ASP A 433 -9.17 -4.46 -21.71
CA ASP A 433 -8.84 -5.83 -21.32
C ASP A 433 -9.30 -6.15 -19.89
N LYS A 434 -9.20 -5.16 -18.99
CA LYS A 434 -9.72 -5.25 -17.61
C LYS A 434 -11.26 -5.34 -17.54
N ALA A 435 -11.96 -5.09 -18.64
CA ALA A 435 -13.43 -5.17 -18.72
C ALA A 435 -13.94 -6.47 -19.36
N ILE A 436 -13.08 -7.26 -20.00
CA ILE A 436 -13.42 -8.51 -20.68
C ILE A 436 -12.97 -9.70 -19.83
N ASP A 437 -13.58 -10.86 -20.03
CA ASP A 437 -13.13 -12.09 -19.40
C ASP A 437 -11.90 -12.64 -20.12
N LEU A 438 -10.79 -12.73 -19.41
CA LEU A 438 -9.52 -13.15 -19.97
C LEU A 438 -9.15 -14.52 -19.45
N PRO A 439 -8.57 -15.38 -20.31
CA PRO A 439 -7.93 -16.60 -19.86
C PRO A 439 -6.92 -16.31 -18.73
N TYR A 440 -6.84 -17.20 -17.75
CA TYR A 440 -6.00 -17.00 -16.55
C TYR A 440 -4.52 -16.75 -16.89
N GLU A 441 -4.04 -17.25 -18.04
CA GLU A 441 -2.66 -17.07 -18.53
C GLU A 441 -2.37 -15.61 -18.93
N LYS A 442 -3.41 -14.89 -19.35
CA LYS A 442 -3.33 -13.44 -19.60
C LYS A 442 -3.47 -12.62 -18.31
N ARG A 443 -3.93 -13.24 -17.22
CA ARG A 443 -4.25 -12.61 -15.94
C ARG A 443 -3.75 -13.45 -14.76
N LEU A 444 -2.47 -13.84 -14.75
CA LEU A 444 -1.92 -14.57 -13.61
C LEU A 444 -2.04 -13.73 -12.34
N SER A 445 -2.53 -14.35 -11.27
CA SER A 445 -2.74 -13.74 -9.96
C SER A 445 -2.34 -14.71 -8.85
N MET A 446 -2.29 -14.21 -7.62
CA MET A 446 -1.96 -15.04 -6.46
C MET A 446 -2.99 -16.15 -6.27
N GLU A 447 -4.25 -15.85 -6.56
CA GLU A 447 -5.37 -16.79 -6.51
C GLU A 447 -5.17 -17.95 -7.50
N VAL A 448 -4.68 -17.70 -8.72
CA VAL A 448 -4.38 -18.77 -9.69
C VAL A 448 -3.32 -19.74 -9.16
N HIS A 449 -2.27 -19.25 -8.50
CA HIS A 449 -1.26 -20.11 -7.89
C HIS A 449 -1.82 -20.98 -6.77
N TRP A 450 -2.69 -20.42 -5.93
CA TRP A 450 -3.40 -21.16 -4.90
C TRP A 450 -4.38 -22.18 -5.48
N ARG A 451 -5.16 -21.82 -6.51
CA ARG A 451 -6.07 -22.75 -7.22
C ARG A 451 -5.30 -23.92 -7.82
N ASN A 452 -4.17 -23.64 -8.49
CA ASN A 452 -3.28 -24.68 -8.99
C ASN A 452 -2.77 -25.59 -7.86
N ALA A 453 -2.33 -25.02 -6.74
CA ALA A 453 -1.89 -25.80 -5.59
C ALA A 453 -3.00 -26.67 -4.99
N ILE A 454 -4.23 -26.17 -4.92
CA ILE A 454 -5.41 -26.91 -4.45
C ILE A 454 -5.75 -28.07 -5.40
N VAL A 455 -5.66 -27.89 -6.72
CA VAL A 455 -5.86 -28.99 -7.67
C VAL A 455 -4.73 -30.03 -7.57
N CYS A 456 -3.50 -29.59 -7.35
CA CYS A 456 -2.34 -30.46 -7.16
C CYS A 456 -2.36 -31.24 -5.84
N TYR A 457 -3.13 -30.78 -4.85
CA TYR A 457 -3.20 -31.38 -3.52
C TYR A 457 -3.55 -32.88 -3.54
N ASP A 458 -4.52 -33.29 -4.37
CA ASP A 458 -4.92 -34.71 -4.48
C ASP A 458 -3.86 -35.59 -5.17
N HIS A 459 -2.90 -34.96 -5.85
CA HIS A 459 -1.83 -35.60 -6.61
C HIS A 459 -0.49 -35.60 -5.88
N LEU A 460 -0.45 -35.15 -4.63
CA LEU A 460 0.73 -35.23 -3.78
C LEU A 460 0.98 -36.67 -3.31
N SER A 461 2.27 -37.05 -3.28
CA SER A 461 2.74 -38.42 -3.06
C SER A 461 2.60 -38.86 -1.62
N SER A 462 2.88 -37.95 -0.67
CA SER A 462 2.89 -38.26 0.74
C SER A 462 1.86 -37.44 1.52
N ASP A 463 1.31 -38.04 2.58
CA ASP A 463 0.42 -37.34 3.50
C ASP A 463 1.12 -36.18 4.20
N HIS A 464 2.44 -36.26 4.39
CA HIS A 464 3.24 -35.17 4.93
C HIS A 464 3.13 -33.91 4.05
N GLU A 465 3.30 -34.04 2.72
CA GLU A 465 3.22 -32.92 1.79
C GLU A 465 1.81 -32.32 1.73
N LYS A 466 0.79 -33.19 1.80
CA LYS A 466 -0.61 -32.77 1.88
C LYS A 466 -0.86 -31.94 3.14
N GLN A 467 -0.39 -32.42 4.29
CA GLN A 467 -0.51 -31.69 5.56
C GLN A 467 0.27 -30.39 5.55
N GLU A 468 1.45 -30.37 4.96
CA GLU A 468 2.28 -29.17 4.83
C GLU A 468 1.58 -28.09 4.01
N LEU A 469 1.01 -28.44 2.85
CA LEU A 469 0.26 -27.49 2.02
C LEU A 469 -0.97 -26.93 2.75
N VAL A 470 -1.69 -27.79 3.48
CA VAL A 470 -2.82 -27.36 4.33
C VAL A 470 -2.36 -26.39 5.41
N ARG A 471 -1.24 -26.67 6.09
CA ARG A 471 -0.66 -25.77 7.11
C ARG A 471 -0.25 -24.42 6.52
N HIS A 472 0.39 -24.40 5.35
CA HIS A 472 0.76 -23.13 4.70
C HIS A 472 -0.47 -22.29 4.33
N TYR A 473 -1.55 -22.92 3.86
CA TYR A 473 -2.80 -22.22 3.61
C TYR A 473 -3.43 -21.68 4.92
N GLN A 474 -3.44 -22.49 5.99
CA GLN A 474 -3.89 -22.06 7.32
C GLN A 474 -3.10 -20.86 7.85
N ASP A 475 -1.78 -20.88 7.67
CA ASP A 475 -0.91 -19.77 8.06
C ASP A 475 -1.29 -18.50 7.31
N VAL A 476 -1.54 -18.56 6.01
CA VAL A 476 -2.03 -17.40 5.23
C VAL A 476 -3.37 -16.89 5.75
N ILE A 477 -4.34 -17.77 6.02
CA ILE A 477 -5.62 -17.36 6.61
C ILE A 477 -5.39 -16.68 7.97
N SER A 478 -4.50 -17.23 8.81
CA SER A 478 -4.22 -16.69 10.15
C SER A 478 -3.64 -15.27 10.14
N THR A 479 -3.03 -14.84 9.02
CA THR A 479 -2.56 -13.46 8.86
C THR A 479 -3.68 -12.45 8.61
N GLY A 480 -4.93 -12.90 8.42
CA GLY A 480 -6.03 -12.05 8.00
C GLY A 480 -5.92 -11.62 6.53
N THR A 481 -5.20 -12.38 5.70
CA THR A 481 -5.20 -12.14 4.25
C THR A 481 -6.50 -12.69 3.65
N PRO A 482 -7.20 -11.95 2.79
CA PRO A 482 -8.37 -12.47 2.07
C PRO A 482 -8.03 -13.75 1.29
N PHE A 483 -8.93 -14.73 1.32
CA PHE A 483 -8.75 -15.99 0.60
C PHE A 483 -10.03 -16.42 -0.12
N GLU A 484 -9.90 -17.41 -1.00
CA GLU A 484 -10.98 -17.87 -1.86
C GLU A 484 -11.53 -19.21 -1.37
N ILE A 485 -12.84 -19.29 -1.16
CA ILE A 485 -13.53 -20.55 -0.83
C ILE A 485 -14.08 -21.21 -2.08
N ILE A 486 -14.45 -20.43 -3.10
CA ILE A 486 -14.98 -20.92 -4.37
C ILE A 486 -14.16 -20.28 -5.47
N ASP A 487 -13.54 -21.11 -6.32
CA ASP A 487 -12.90 -20.68 -7.55
C ASP A 487 -13.93 -20.03 -8.46
N GLY A 488 -13.89 -18.70 -8.54
CA GLY A 488 -14.88 -17.91 -9.27
C GLY A 488 -14.82 -18.06 -10.78
N ASP A 489 -13.67 -18.45 -11.33
CA ASP A 489 -13.50 -18.59 -12.77
C ASP A 489 -14.03 -19.94 -13.25
N ASN A 490 -13.96 -20.96 -12.39
CA ASN A 490 -14.35 -22.33 -12.72
C ASN A 490 -15.60 -22.82 -11.96
N PHE A 491 -16.20 -21.98 -11.11
CA PHE A 491 -17.33 -22.32 -10.21
C PHE A 491 -17.07 -23.60 -9.39
N TYR A 492 -15.86 -23.75 -8.86
CA TYR A 492 -15.45 -24.95 -8.15
C TYR A 492 -15.26 -24.72 -6.64
N TYR A 493 -15.82 -25.63 -5.84
CA TYR A 493 -15.72 -25.64 -4.38
C TYR A 493 -14.82 -26.80 -3.90
N PRO A 494 -13.58 -26.54 -3.43
CA PRO A 494 -12.63 -27.57 -2.99
C PRO A 494 -12.94 -28.09 -1.58
N SER A 495 -14.10 -28.71 -1.39
CA SER A 495 -14.62 -29.14 -0.08
C SER A 495 -13.61 -29.93 0.76
N LYS A 496 -13.01 -30.98 0.21
CA LYS A 496 -12.05 -31.85 0.92
C LYS A 496 -10.81 -31.11 1.42
N PHE A 497 -10.32 -30.15 0.64
CA PHE A 497 -9.16 -29.34 1.03
C PHE A 497 -9.55 -28.35 2.13
N LEU A 498 -10.68 -27.65 1.94
CA LEU A 498 -11.19 -26.68 2.90
C LEU A 498 -11.59 -27.30 4.23
N GLU A 499 -12.18 -28.49 4.25
CA GLU A 499 -12.47 -29.24 5.48
C GLU A 499 -11.22 -29.45 6.33
N LYS A 500 -10.08 -29.78 5.70
CA LYS A 500 -8.79 -29.94 6.40
C LYS A 500 -8.20 -28.62 6.86
N VAL A 501 -8.29 -27.58 6.02
CA VAL A 501 -7.85 -26.22 6.37
C VAL A 501 -8.63 -25.69 7.56
N MET A 502 -9.94 -25.92 7.60
CA MET A 502 -10.85 -25.43 8.65
C MET A 502 -10.89 -26.36 9.87
N ALA A 503 -10.26 -27.54 9.83
CA ALA A 503 -10.28 -28.51 10.93
C ALA A 503 -9.85 -27.93 12.30
N PRO A 504 -8.82 -27.06 12.41
CA PRO A 504 -8.45 -26.43 13.69
C PRO A 504 -9.54 -25.49 14.26
N MET A 505 -10.54 -25.14 13.46
CA MET A 505 -11.61 -24.22 13.82
C MET A 505 -12.92 -24.94 14.10
N GLN A 506 -12.90 -26.27 14.15
CA GLN A 506 -14.06 -27.06 14.56
C GLN A 506 -14.46 -26.70 16.00
N GLY A 507 -15.76 -26.53 16.21
CA GLY A 507 -16.32 -26.11 17.51
C GLY A 507 -16.28 -24.61 17.77
N VAL A 508 -15.67 -23.81 16.88
CA VAL A 508 -15.73 -22.35 16.95
C VAL A 508 -17.05 -21.86 16.35
N LYS A 509 -17.72 -20.93 17.03
CA LYS A 509 -18.91 -20.26 16.50
C LYS A 509 -18.47 -19.19 15.49
N PHE A 510 -18.93 -19.30 14.25
CA PHE A 510 -18.68 -18.30 13.22
C PHE A 510 -19.83 -17.30 13.10
N PHE A 511 -19.49 -16.02 12.96
CA PHE A 511 -20.41 -15.00 12.47
C PHE A 511 -20.07 -14.71 11.00
N ILE A 512 -20.99 -15.01 10.10
CA ILE A 512 -20.76 -14.91 8.65
C ILE A 512 -21.51 -13.69 8.11
N ILE A 513 -20.78 -12.78 7.47
CA ILE A 513 -21.33 -11.62 6.77
C ILE A 513 -21.08 -11.82 5.28
N SER A 514 -22.16 -11.82 4.49
CA SER A 514 -22.08 -11.91 3.04
C SER A 514 -22.68 -10.66 2.42
N ILE A 515 -21.96 -10.08 1.44
CA ILE A 515 -22.43 -8.94 0.67
C ILE A 515 -22.58 -9.37 -0.79
N ILE A 516 -23.82 -9.38 -1.26
CA ILE A 516 -24.18 -9.78 -2.62
C ILE A 516 -24.70 -8.55 -3.36
N GLY A 517 -24.27 -8.37 -4.60
CA GLY A 517 -24.75 -7.27 -5.42
C GLY A 517 -24.06 -7.20 -6.78
N PRO A 518 -24.56 -6.34 -7.70
CA PRO A 518 -24.02 -6.17 -9.04
C PRO A 518 -22.51 -5.89 -9.04
N GLN A 519 -21.80 -6.29 -10.09
CA GLN A 519 -20.37 -5.96 -10.21
C GLN A 519 -20.14 -4.44 -10.13
N ASN A 520 -19.00 -4.03 -9.58
CA ASN A 520 -18.59 -2.64 -9.41
C ASN A 520 -19.53 -1.76 -8.55
N SER A 521 -20.40 -2.36 -7.72
CA SER A 521 -21.28 -1.64 -6.79
C SER A 521 -20.60 -1.21 -5.48
N GLY A 522 -19.27 -1.11 -5.43
CA GLY A 522 -18.52 -0.71 -4.24
C GLY A 522 -18.47 -1.72 -3.08
N LYS A 523 -18.78 -3.01 -3.30
CA LYS A 523 -18.78 -4.04 -2.25
C LYS A 523 -17.44 -4.18 -1.52
N SER A 524 -16.34 -4.31 -2.28
CA SER A 524 -14.99 -4.41 -1.71
C SER A 524 -14.60 -3.13 -0.97
N THR A 525 -15.02 -1.97 -1.49
CA THR A 525 -14.85 -0.67 -0.81
C THR A 525 -15.58 -0.65 0.52
N LEU A 526 -16.82 -1.13 0.56
CA LEU A 526 -17.61 -1.21 1.78
C LEU A 526 -16.99 -2.19 2.79
N LEU A 527 -16.55 -3.37 2.35
CA LEU A 527 -15.89 -4.35 3.23
C LEU A 527 -14.58 -3.81 3.79
N ASN A 528 -13.75 -3.17 2.96
CA ASN A 528 -12.54 -2.50 3.41
C ASN A 528 -12.85 -1.42 4.43
N TYR A 529 -13.89 -0.63 4.17
CA TYR A 529 -14.32 0.39 5.09
C TYR A 529 -14.83 -0.20 6.40
N MET A 530 -15.67 -1.25 6.37
CA MET A 530 -16.34 -1.84 7.53
C MET A 530 -15.39 -2.66 8.42
N PHE A 531 -14.50 -3.45 7.80
CA PHE A 531 -13.70 -4.48 8.48
C PHE A 531 -12.19 -4.32 8.29
N GLY A 532 -11.73 -3.40 7.44
CA GLY A 532 -10.30 -3.24 7.17
C GLY A 532 -9.67 -4.43 6.45
N THR A 533 -10.46 -5.10 5.59
CA THR A 533 -10.15 -6.36 4.90
C THR A 533 -9.09 -6.25 3.80
N LEU A 534 -8.66 -5.03 3.43
CA LEU A 534 -7.64 -4.77 2.40
C LEU A 534 -7.89 -5.49 1.05
N PHE A 535 -9.15 -5.72 0.67
CA PHE A 535 -9.52 -6.22 -0.65
C PHE A 535 -9.01 -5.26 -1.73
N ASP A 536 -8.56 -5.79 -2.86
CA ASP A 536 -8.20 -4.95 -4.00
C ASP A 536 -9.47 -4.26 -4.55
N VAL A 537 -9.45 -2.93 -4.58
CA VAL A 537 -10.52 -2.09 -5.15
C VAL A 537 -9.99 -1.53 -6.46
N ARG A 538 -10.64 -1.86 -7.59
CA ARG A 538 -10.27 -1.36 -8.93
C ARG A 538 -11.49 -0.79 -9.65
N ASP A 539 -11.25 0.17 -10.56
CA ASP A 539 -12.26 0.76 -11.46
C ASP A 539 -12.70 -0.18 -12.62
N GLY A 540 -12.40 -1.48 -12.56
CA GLY A 540 -12.76 -2.50 -13.56
C GLY A 540 -13.45 -3.72 -12.92
N ARG A 541 -13.77 -4.77 -13.71
CA ARG A 541 -14.40 -6.01 -13.19
C ARG A 541 -13.53 -6.62 -12.09
N CYS A 542 -13.85 -6.32 -10.83
CA CYS A 542 -13.05 -6.74 -9.68
C CYS A 542 -13.31 -8.21 -9.28
N THR A 543 -14.51 -8.73 -9.55
CA THR A 543 -14.96 -10.03 -9.05
C THR A 543 -15.96 -10.63 -10.05
N ARG A 544 -15.52 -11.54 -10.91
CA ARG A 544 -16.43 -12.44 -11.63
C ARG A 544 -16.40 -13.78 -10.90
N GLY A 545 -17.55 -14.22 -10.39
CA GLY A 545 -17.71 -15.50 -9.70
C GLY A 545 -16.95 -15.69 -8.38
N GLU A 546 -15.97 -14.84 -8.05
CA GLU A 546 -15.18 -14.96 -6.83
C GLU A 546 -16.04 -14.63 -5.60
N LEU A 547 -16.54 -15.67 -4.93
CA LEU A 547 -16.94 -15.58 -3.53
C LEU A 547 -15.66 -15.59 -2.69
N ARG A 548 -15.07 -14.40 -2.57
CA ARG A 548 -13.96 -14.16 -1.64
C ARG A 548 -14.55 -14.11 -0.24
N PHE A 549 -14.09 -15.01 0.61
CA PHE A 549 -14.45 -14.95 2.02
C PHE A 549 -13.27 -14.40 2.78
N PHE A 550 -13.60 -13.55 3.72
CA PHE A 550 -12.66 -13.14 4.72
C PHE A 550 -13.15 -13.76 6.02
N ILE A 551 -12.36 -14.68 6.56
CA ILE A 551 -12.57 -15.21 7.90
C ILE A 551 -11.59 -14.49 8.80
N GLN A 552 -12.13 -13.59 9.62
CA GLN A 552 -11.38 -12.97 10.70
C GLN A 552 -11.68 -13.75 11.97
N PHE A 553 -10.64 -14.28 12.60
CA PHE A 553 -10.77 -14.94 13.89
C PHE A 553 -10.92 -13.90 14.98
N TYR A 554 -12.17 -13.52 15.22
CA TYR A 554 -12.54 -12.84 16.44
C TYR A 554 -12.47 -13.86 17.57
N SER A 555 -11.32 -13.92 18.25
CA SER A 555 -11.26 -14.57 19.56
C SER A 555 -12.06 -13.71 20.53
N THR A 556 -13.33 -14.05 20.74
CA THR A 556 -13.98 -13.72 22.00
C THR A 556 -13.29 -14.57 23.06
N LYS A 557 -12.15 -14.09 23.59
CA LYS A 557 -11.91 -14.33 25.01
C LYS A 557 -13.05 -13.62 25.74
N GLU A 558 -14.13 -14.36 25.94
CA GLU A 558 -15.12 -14.08 26.97
C GLU A 558 -14.32 -13.83 28.27
N ILE A 559 -14.48 -12.62 28.81
CA ILE A 559 -14.30 -12.35 30.23
C ILE A 559 -15.49 -12.97 30.95
#